data_AF-A0A538PWV3-F1
#
_entry.id   AF-A0A538PWV3-F1
#
_cell.length_a   1.000
_cell.length_b   1.000
_cell.length_c   1.000
_cell.angle_alpha   90.00
_cell.angle_beta   90.00
_cell.angle_gamma   90.00
#
_symmetry.space_group_name_H-M   'P 1'
#
loop_
_entity.id
_entity.type
_entity.pdbx_description
1 polymer ?
#
loop_
_entity_poly.entity_id
_entity_poly.type
_entity_poly.pdbx_seq_one_letter_code
_entity_poly.pdbx_strand_id
1 'polypeptide(L)'
;MRAYDLRPEPIILFNVAQTYRLEFSSEQALVYYKRFLAESKIAEDLRDEAQTYVAEIEAEQRAREEQKKLDATTGPRERDGTPVKVTAPPMDRPSPGRSVRPPGDTEGDPEDAATRGSGAVWSTKRKVALGVATGGALALVAGTVLGVSAKTKQSDAHALCSDPQVACDSSRQANDLVHSGHTLAIDANVAFGVGAAAAIAAGVLWFTGAPESHHAVTVVPSAASGQILVTAHGSF
;
A
#
# COMPACT_ATOMS: atom_id res chain seq x y z
N MET A 1 -30.46 7.94 -32.10
CA MET A 1 -29.38 8.88 -31.74
C MET A 1 -28.04 8.19 -31.98
N ARG A 2 -27.38 8.47 -33.11
CA ARG A 2 -25.98 8.08 -33.36
C ARG A 2 -25.16 9.35 -33.37
N ALA A 3 -24.66 9.74 -32.19
CA ALA A 3 -23.80 10.91 -32.02
C ALA A 3 -22.31 10.55 -32.03
N TYR A 4 -21.96 9.25 -32.02
CA TYR A 4 -20.60 8.76 -31.86
C TYR A 4 -19.85 8.46 -33.18
N ASP A 5 -20.52 8.53 -34.34
CA ASP A 5 -19.92 8.09 -35.61
C ASP A 5 -19.25 9.22 -36.42
N LEU A 6 -19.12 10.44 -35.88
CA LEU A 6 -18.74 11.62 -36.68
C LEU A 6 -17.44 12.33 -36.34
N ARG A 7 -16.76 12.07 -35.22
CA ARG A 7 -15.39 12.57 -35.00
C ARG A 7 -14.57 11.61 -34.13
N PRO A 8 -13.49 10.98 -34.63
CA PRO A 8 -12.43 10.56 -33.73
C PRO A 8 -11.96 11.82 -33.00
N GLU A 9 -11.77 11.75 -31.69
CA GLU A 9 -11.23 12.84 -30.89
C GLU A 9 -9.75 12.56 -30.61
N PRO A 10 -8.81 13.02 -31.46
CA PRO A 10 -7.37 12.86 -31.26
C PRO A 10 -6.90 13.24 -29.86
N ILE A 11 -7.58 14.18 -29.20
CA ILE A 11 -7.28 14.58 -27.82
C ILE A 11 -7.33 13.40 -26.83
N ILE A 12 -8.19 12.39 -27.05
CA ILE A 12 -8.21 11.18 -26.21
C ILE A 12 -6.92 10.38 -26.36
N LEU A 13 -6.40 10.24 -27.59
CA LEU A 13 -5.12 9.55 -27.82
C LEU A 13 -3.95 10.29 -27.16
N PHE A 14 -3.94 11.63 -27.24
CA PHE A 14 -2.94 12.45 -26.57
C PHE A 14 -3.00 12.29 -25.03
N ASN A 15 -4.21 12.36 -24.45
CA ASN A 15 -4.38 12.20 -23.01
C ASN A 15 -3.98 10.81 -22.51
N VAL A 16 -4.32 9.75 -23.25
CA VAL A 16 -3.89 8.38 -22.94
C VAL A 16 -2.36 8.27 -23.01
N ALA A 17 -1.73 8.86 -24.03
CA ALA A 17 -0.28 8.89 -24.15
C ALA A 17 0.38 9.61 -22.96
N GLN A 18 -0.18 10.74 -22.50
CA GLN A 18 0.29 11.47 -21.34
C GLN A 18 0.21 10.65 -20.05
N THR A 19 -0.88 9.91 -19.84
CA THR A 19 -1.01 9.01 -18.67
C THR A 19 0.11 7.98 -18.66
N TYR A 20 0.36 7.30 -19.78
CA TYR A 20 1.44 6.31 -19.87
C TYR A 20 2.84 6.90 -19.70
N ARG A 21 3.07 8.12 -20.20
CA ARG A 21 4.34 8.83 -20.02
C ARG A 21 4.61 9.15 -18.55
N LEU A 22 3.59 9.61 -17.82
CA LEU A 22 3.68 9.93 -16.39
C LEU A 22 3.77 8.69 -15.50
N GLU A 23 3.19 7.57 -15.94
CA GLU A 23 3.21 6.28 -15.23
C GLU A 23 4.46 5.43 -15.54
N PHE A 24 5.52 6.05 -16.11
CA PHE A 24 6.81 5.41 -16.46
C PHE A 24 6.76 4.27 -17.49
N SER A 25 5.66 4.13 -18.25
CA SER A 25 5.52 3.13 -19.32
C SER A 25 5.78 3.75 -20.70
N SER A 26 7.03 4.12 -20.94
CA SER A 26 7.45 4.92 -22.11
C SER A 26 7.20 4.23 -23.47
N GLU A 27 7.27 2.89 -23.53
CA GLU A 27 6.94 2.11 -24.74
C GLU A 27 5.47 2.27 -25.16
N GLN A 28 4.55 2.23 -24.20
CA GLN A 28 3.12 2.35 -24.47
C GLN A 28 2.78 3.79 -24.85
N ALA A 29 3.38 4.77 -24.18
CA ALA A 29 3.24 6.18 -24.53
C ALA A 29 3.60 6.45 -26.01
N LEU A 30 4.69 5.85 -26.52
CA LEU A 30 5.08 5.97 -27.93
C LEU A 30 4.01 5.46 -28.91
N VAL A 31 3.35 4.34 -28.60
CA VAL A 31 2.30 3.78 -29.46
C VAL A 31 1.15 4.77 -29.61
N TYR A 32 0.69 5.34 -28.50
CA TYR A 32 -0.44 6.28 -28.50
C TYR A 32 -0.07 7.64 -29.11
N TYR A 33 1.13 8.18 -28.85
CA TYR A 33 1.58 9.40 -29.53
C TYR A 33 1.74 9.21 -31.04
N LYS A 34 2.29 8.07 -31.49
CA LYS A 34 2.41 7.77 -32.93
C LYS A 34 1.04 7.67 -33.60
N ARG A 35 0.08 7.03 -32.93
CA ARG A 35 -1.30 6.95 -33.39
C ARG A 35 -1.99 8.31 -33.41
N PHE A 36 -1.79 9.13 -32.37
CA PHE A 36 -2.24 10.52 -32.33
C PHE A 36 -1.73 11.29 -33.54
N LEU A 37 -0.42 11.27 -33.79
CA LEU A 37 0.21 11.99 -34.92
C LEU A 37 -0.26 11.50 -36.30
N ALA A 38 -0.65 10.24 -36.41
CA ALA A 38 -1.19 9.66 -37.66
C ALA A 38 -2.67 10.05 -37.90
N GLU A 39 -3.48 10.11 -36.84
CA GLU A 39 -4.91 10.41 -36.92
C GLU A 39 -5.20 11.93 -36.87
N SER A 40 -4.33 12.71 -36.21
CA SER A 40 -4.48 14.16 -36.04
C SER A 40 -4.00 14.91 -37.28
N LYS A 41 -4.81 14.97 -38.34
CA LYS A 41 -4.62 15.98 -39.40
C LYS A 41 -5.16 17.37 -39.01
N ILE A 42 -5.90 17.48 -37.90
CA ILE A 42 -6.73 18.67 -37.55
C ILE A 42 -6.38 19.30 -36.19
N ALA A 43 -5.66 18.60 -35.29
CA ALA A 43 -5.26 19.13 -33.99
C ALA A 43 -3.81 19.66 -34.04
N GLU A 44 -3.55 20.75 -34.76
CA GLU A 44 -2.19 21.29 -34.96
C GLU A 44 -1.50 21.71 -33.65
N ASP A 45 -2.26 22.15 -32.65
CA ASP A 45 -1.76 22.69 -31.38
C ASP A 45 -1.01 21.66 -30.52
N LEU A 46 -1.45 20.39 -30.53
CA LEU A 46 -0.85 19.34 -29.70
C LEU A 46 0.17 18.47 -30.46
N ARG A 47 0.34 18.68 -31.78
CA ARG A 47 1.26 17.87 -32.61
C ARG A 47 2.71 18.14 -32.29
N ASP A 48 3.09 19.41 -32.14
CA ASP A 48 4.46 19.79 -31.82
C ASP A 48 4.87 19.25 -30.45
N GLU A 49 3.93 19.28 -29.50
CA GLU A 49 4.13 18.70 -28.16
C GLU A 49 4.29 17.17 -28.23
N ALA A 50 3.41 16.49 -28.97
CA ALA A 50 3.49 15.04 -29.16
C ALA A 50 4.80 14.62 -29.87
N GLN A 51 5.26 15.38 -30.87
CA GLN A 51 6.54 15.13 -31.53
C GLN A 51 7.72 15.29 -30.58
N THR A 52 7.68 16.31 -29.73
CA THR A 52 8.71 16.54 -28.70
C THR A 52 8.78 15.35 -27.75
N TYR A 53 7.64 14.88 -27.22
CA TYR A 53 7.63 13.72 -26.33
C TYR A 53 8.09 12.43 -27.01
N VAL A 54 7.72 12.21 -28.27
CA VAL A 54 8.21 11.05 -29.04
C VAL A 54 9.73 11.09 -29.16
N ALA A 55 10.30 12.26 -29.48
CA ALA A 55 11.75 12.42 -29.63
C ALA A 55 12.50 12.18 -28.30
N GLU A 56 11.98 12.70 -27.19
CA GLU A 56 12.54 12.48 -25.85
C GLU A 56 12.52 11.00 -25.47
N ILE A 57 11.37 10.34 -25.61
CA ILE A 57 11.23 8.93 -25.26
C ILE A 57 12.15 8.05 -26.12
N GLU A 58 12.23 8.30 -27.42
CA GLU A 58 13.12 7.52 -28.30
C GLU A 58 14.60 7.77 -27.98
N ALA A 59 14.98 8.98 -27.53
CA ALA A 59 16.34 9.26 -27.08
C ALA A 59 16.69 8.49 -25.80
N GLU A 60 15.79 8.45 -24.83
CA GLU A 60 15.96 7.65 -23.61
C GLU A 60 16.09 6.15 -23.92
N GLN A 61 15.26 5.63 -24.83
CA GLN A 61 15.33 4.23 -25.24
C GLN A 61 16.67 3.90 -25.89
N ARG A 62 17.17 4.74 -26.80
CA ARG A 62 18.50 4.57 -27.40
C ARG A 62 19.61 4.59 -26.37
N ALA A 63 19.56 5.52 -25.41
CA ALA A 63 20.56 5.60 -24.34
C ALA A 63 20.53 4.35 -23.43
N ARG A 64 19.34 3.84 -23.08
CA ARG A 64 19.19 2.59 -22.31
C ARG A 64 19.68 1.38 -23.09
N GLU A 65 19.42 1.32 -24.39
CA GLU A 65 19.89 0.24 -25.25
C GLU A 65 21.42 0.26 -25.39
N GLU A 66 22.02 1.44 -25.57
CA GLU A 66 23.47 1.61 -25.61
C GLU A 66 24.11 1.22 -24.29
N GLN A 67 23.57 1.68 -23.16
CA GLN A 67 24.02 1.27 -21.83
C GLN A 67 23.93 -0.25 -21.66
N LYS A 68 22.81 -0.87 -22.07
CA LYS A 68 22.64 -2.32 -22.02
C LYS A 68 23.66 -3.06 -22.90
N LYS A 69 24.01 -2.51 -24.07
CA LYS A 69 25.07 -3.06 -24.95
C LYS A 69 26.46 -2.92 -24.32
N LEU A 70 26.75 -1.78 -23.69
CA LEU A 70 27.98 -1.57 -22.94
C LEU A 70 28.08 -2.59 -21.80
N ASP A 71 27.05 -2.68 -20.96
CA ASP A 71 26.98 -3.61 -19.81
C ASP A 71 27.12 -5.07 -20.26
N ALA A 72 26.45 -5.45 -21.35
CA ALA A 72 26.54 -6.78 -21.95
C ALA A 72 27.94 -7.09 -22.50
N THR A 73 28.68 -6.07 -22.95
CA THR A 73 30.06 -6.21 -23.43
C THR A 73 31.06 -6.23 -22.26
N THR A 74 30.74 -5.59 -21.13
CA THR A 74 31.66 -5.48 -19.98
C THR A 74 31.56 -6.59 -18.92
N GLY A 75 30.43 -7.30 -18.78
CA GLY A 75 30.26 -8.35 -17.75
C GLY A 75 30.35 -7.86 -16.29
N PRO A 76 30.05 -8.69 -15.26
CA PRO A 76 30.12 -8.26 -13.86
C PRO A 76 31.57 -8.00 -13.44
N ARG A 77 31.91 -6.74 -13.13
CA ARG A 77 33.17 -6.38 -12.49
C ARG A 77 32.92 -5.98 -11.04
N GLU A 78 33.71 -6.50 -10.11
CA GLU A 78 33.87 -5.91 -8.76
C GLU A 78 34.37 -4.46 -8.92
N ARG A 79 34.16 -3.59 -7.92
CA ARG A 79 34.55 -2.15 -7.95
C ARG A 79 36.05 -1.93 -8.26
N ASP A 80 36.87 -2.97 -8.17
CA ASP A 80 38.31 -2.97 -8.46
C ASP A 80 38.69 -3.59 -9.83
N GLY A 81 37.72 -3.93 -10.68
CA GLY A 81 37.96 -4.40 -12.07
C GLY A 81 38.23 -5.90 -12.23
N THR A 82 38.21 -6.68 -11.15
CA THR A 82 38.49 -8.12 -11.16
C THR A 82 37.22 -8.95 -11.44
N PRO A 83 37.29 -10.08 -12.19
CA PRO A 83 36.14 -10.96 -12.42
C PRO A 83 35.67 -11.64 -11.13
N VAL A 84 34.39 -11.50 -10.78
CA VAL A 84 33.79 -12.09 -9.57
C VAL A 84 33.56 -13.60 -9.75
N LYS A 85 34.24 -14.42 -8.95
CA LYS A 85 33.98 -15.86 -8.84
C LYS A 85 32.94 -16.09 -7.74
N VAL A 86 31.71 -16.44 -8.12
CA VAL A 86 30.63 -16.74 -7.17
C VAL A 86 30.93 -18.04 -6.43
N THR A 87 31.17 -17.94 -5.12
CA THR A 87 31.22 -19.10 -4.21
C THR A 87 30.29 -18.79 -3.04
N ALA A 88 29.26 -19.62 -2.83
CA ALA A 88 28.27 -19.44 -1.76
C ALA A 88 28.84 -19.90 -0.40
N PRO A 89 28.62 -19.18 0.72
CA PRO A 89 29.00 -19.64 2.05
C PRO A 89 27.91 -20.52 2.70
N PRO A 90 28.27 -21.53 3.54
CA PRO A 90 27.31 -22.36 4.26
C PRO A 90 26.70 -21.64 5.46
N MET A 91 25.39 -21.82 5.69
CA MET A 91 24.69 -21.40 6.89
C MET A 91 24.78 -22.47 7.98
N ASP A 92 25.38 -22.15 9.13
CA ASP A 92 25.25 -22.93 10.37
C ASP A 92 24.26 -22.25 11.33
N ARG A 93 23.30 -23.03 11.86
CA ARG A 93 22.38 -22.65 12.94
C ARG A 93 22.72 -23.41 14.23
N PRO A 94 22.72 -22.78 15.42
CA PRO A 94 22.69 -23.50 16.69
C PRO A 94 21.25 -23.75 17.19
N SER A 95 21.03 -24.94 17.78
CA SER A 95 19.80 -25.34 18.50
C SER A 95 19.82 -24.89 19.98
N PRO A 96 18.66 -24.69 20.64
CA PRO A 96 18.57 -24.11 21.99
C PRO A 96 18.69 -25.16 23.12
N GLY A 97 19.48 -24.82 24.13
CA GLY A 97 19.69 -25.62 25.34
C GLY A 97 18.66 -25.36 26.44
N ARG A 98 17.94 -26.44 26.79
CA ARG A 98 17.51 -26.92 28.13
C ARG A 98 17.23 -25.90 29.26
N SER A 99 15.94 -25.84 29.63
CA SER A 99 15.39 -25.33 30.89
C SER A 99 15.77 -26.22 32.09
N VAL A 100 16.16 -25.60 33.20
CA VAL A 100 16.25 -26.21 34.54
C VAL A 100 15.42 -25.36 35.50
N ARG A 101 14.48 -26.02 36.20
CA ARG A 101 13.64 -25.49 37.27
C ARG A 101 14.24 -25.83 38.64
N PRO A 102 14.10 -24.96 39.65
CA PRO A 102 14.08 -25.38 41.05
C PRO A 102 12.67 -25.27 41.69
N PRO A 103 12.35 -26.09 42.71
CA PRO A 103 11.04 -26.16 43.37
C PRO A 103 10.97 -25.38 44.70
N GLY A 104 9.73 -25.11 45.14
CA GLY A 104 9.35 -24.73 46.52
C GLY A 104 9.62 -23.25 46.86
N ASP A 105 8.78 -22.51 47.60
CA ASP A 105 8.00 -22.91 48.78
C ASP A 105 6.77 -22.00 49.01
N THR A 106 5.67 -22.65 49.40
CA THR A 106 4.67 -22.27 50.43
C THR A 106 3.76 -21.04 50.26
N GLU A 107 2.54 -21.34 49.81
CA GLU A 107 1.24 -21.14 50.48
C GLU A 107 1.03 -19.91 51.41
N GLY A 108 0.09 -19.06 50.99
CA GLY A 108 -0.69 -18.14 51.83
C GLY A 108 -2.02 -17.86 51.12
N ASP A 109 -3.10 -18.37 51.71
CA ASP A 109 -4.48 -18.56 51.20
C ASP A 109 -5.28 -17.23 50.99
N PRO A 110 -6.57 -17.21 50.58
CA PRO A 110 -7.12 -16.34 49.54
C PRO A 110 -8.03 -15.24 50.14
N GLU A 111 -8.71 -14.49 49.27
CA GLU A 111 -9.88 -13.65 49.63
C GLU A 111 -9.64 -12.53 50.67
N ASP A 112 -9.23 -11.35 50.20
CA ASP A 112 -10.07 -10.14 50.26
C ASP A 112 -9.23 -8.87 49.98
N ALA A 113 -9.24 -8.46 48.71
CA ALA A 113 -9.09 -7.05 48.34
C ALA A 113 -9.71 -6.86 46.97
N ALA A 114 -11.04 -7.03 46.89
CA ALA A 114 -11.80 -6.39 45.85
C ALA A 114 -11.46 -4.89 45.81
N THR A 115 -11.31 -4.37 44.59
CA THR A 115 -11.30 -2.93 44.28
C THR A 115 -9.97 -2.19 44.50
N ARG A 116 -8.96 -2.51 43.70
CA ARG A 116 -8.06 -1.46 43.17
C ARG A 116 -8.28 -1.31 41.67
N GLY A 117 -9.33 -0.56 41.33
CA GLY A 117 -9.43 0.06 40.01
C GLY A 117 -8.29 1.07 39.88
N SER A 118 -7.16 0.64 39.35
CA SER A 118 -6.00 1.49 39.06
C SER A 118 -5.12 0.77 38.06
N GLY A 119 -5.27 1.08 36.77
CA GLY A 119 -4.45 0.44 35.75
C GLY A 119 -4.97 0.53 34.33
N ALA A 120 -5.48 1.69 33.90
CA ALA A 120 -5.51 1.93 32.47
C ALA A 120 -4.06 2.25 32.04
N VAL A 121 -3.25 1.21 31.80
CA VAL A 121 -1.88 1.30 31.23
C VAL A 121 -1.90 1.91 29.81
N TRP A 122 -3.06 2.33 29.32
CA TRP A 122 -3.33 2.68 27.94
C TRP A 122 -4.22 3.92 27.84
N SER A 123 -3.66 5.02 27.30
CA SER A 123 -4.40 6.21 26.85
C SER A 123 -5.58 5.86 25.95
N THR A 124 -6.74 6.50 26.17
CA THR A 124 -7.94 6.37 25.33
C THR A 124 -7.63 6.58 23.84
N LYS A 125 -6.73 7.53 23.51
CA LYS A 125 -6.31 7.80 22.13
C LYS A 125 -5.64 6.61 21.47
N ARG A 126 -4.75 5.92 22.20
CA ARG A 126 -4.08 4.74 21.65
C ARG A 126 -5.05 3.53 21.56
N LYS A 127 -6.11 3.44 22.38
CA LYS A 127 -7.16 2.41 22.21
C LYS A 127 -7.94 2.64 20.92
N VAL A 128 -8.30 3.90 20.66
CA VAL A 128 -8.92 4.32 19.39
C VAL A 128 -7.99 4.04 18.22
N ALA A 129 -6.69 4.34 18.35
CA ALA A 129 -5.68 4.04 17.33
C ALA A 129 -5.67 2.55 16.95
N LEU A 130 -5.79 1.65 17.93
CA LEU A 130 -5.82 0.21 17.66
C LEU A 130 -7.09 -0.22 16.90
N GLY A 131 -8.23 0.36 17.26
CA GLY A 131 -9.50 0.13 16.56
C GLY A 131 -9.42 0.59 15.10
N VAL A 132 -8.91 1.81 14.88
CA VAL A 132 -8.73 2.38 13.53
C VAL A 132 -7.72 1.57 12.71
N ALA A 133 -6.61 1.15 13.31
CA ALA A 133 -5.61 0.32 12.65
C ALA A 133 -6.18 -1.04 12.23
N THR A 134 -6.98 -1.67 13.10
CA THR A 134 -7.62 -2.96 12.80
C THR A 134 -8.63 -2.83 11.66
N GLY A 135 -9.49 -1.80 11.69
CA GLY A 135 -10.41 -1.51 10.59
C GLY A 135 -9.70 -1.21 9.27
N GLY A 136 -8.62 -0.41 9.32
CA GLY A 136 -7.78 -0.11 8.16
C GLY A 136 -7.13 -1.35 7.57
N ALA A 137 -6.61 -2.26 8.39
CA ALA A 137 -6.04 -3.52 7.94
C ALA A 137 -7.06 -4.40 7.20
N LEU A 138 -8.30 -4.48 7.71
CA LEU A 138 -9.39 -5.22 7.03
C LEU A 138 -9.72 -4.59 5.67
N ALA A 139 -9.75 -3.26 5.57
CA ALA A 139 -9.97 -2.58 4.30
C ALA A 139 -8.84 -2.87 3.28
N LEU A 140 -7.58 -2.89 3.72
CA LEU A 140 -6.44 -3.24 2.85
C LEU A 140 -6.52 -4.69 2.35
N VAL A 141 -6.92 -5.63 3.20
CA VAL A 141 -7.12 -7.04 2.82
C VAL A 141 -8.23 -7.15 1.78
N ALA A 142 -9.38 -6.51 2.02
CA ALA A 142 -10.48 -6.48 1.06
C ALA A 142 -10.01 -5.87 -0.28
N GLY A 143 -9.37 -4.70 -0.25
CA GLY A 143 -8.84 -4.05 -1.46
C GLY A 143 -7.88 -4.94 -2.25
N THR A 144 -7.03 -5.72 -1.57
CA THR A 144 -6.14 -6.68 -2.23
C THR A 144 -6.91 -7.81 -2.93
N VAL A 145 -7.91 -8.40 -2.26
CA VAL A 145 -8.75 -9.46 -2.85
C VAL A 145 -9.54 -8.95 -4.04
N LEU A 146 -10.16 -7.78 -3.91
CA LEU A 146 -10.90 -7.15 -5.00
C LEU A 146 -9.99 -6.79 -6.18
N GLY A 147 -8.79 -6.25 -5.91
CA GLY A 147 -7.81 -5.92 -6.95
C GLY A 147 -7.30 -7.14 -7.71
N VAL A 148 -6.99 -8.24 -7.01
CA VAL A 148 -6.65 -9.51 -7.65
C VAL A 148 -7.81 -10.02 -8.50
N SER A 149 -9.04 -9.98 -7.97
CA SER A 149 -10.24 -10.41 -8.70
C SER A 149 -10.51 -9.55 -9.93
N ALA A 150 -10.28 -8.24 -9.86
CA ALA A 150 -10.38 -7.35 -11.02
C ALA A 150 -9.39 -7.76 -12.12
N LYS A 151 -8.14 -8.05 -11.72
CA LYS A 151 -7.09 -8.48 -12.64
C LYS A 151 -7.40 -9.83 -13.30
N THR A 152 -7.93 -10.80 -12.56
CA THR A 152 -8.31 -12.09 -13.14
C THR A 152 -9.44 -11.92 -14.15
N LYS A 153 -10.45 -11.10 -13.85
CA LYS A 153 -11.56 -10.84 -14.80
C LYS A 153 -11.07 -10.18 -16.09
N GLN A 154 -10.10 -9.28 -15.99
CA GLN A 154 -9.47 -8.69 -17.17
C GLN A 154 -8.67 -9.72 -17.97
N SER A 155 -7.92 -10.60 -17.29
CA SER A 155 -7.22 -11.71 -17.94
C SER A 155 -8.19 -12.66 -18.66
N ASP A 156 -9.32 -12.99 -18.05
CA ASP A 156 -10.35 -13.85 -18.65
C ASP A 156 -10.96 -13.19 -19.90
N ALA A 157 -11.21 -11.88 -19.85
CA ALA A 157 -11.69 -11.13 -21.00
C ALA A 157 -10.68 -11.14 -22.17
N HIS A 158 -9.39 -10.97 -21.88
CA HIS A 158 -8.33 -11.07 -22.88
C HIS A 158 -8.12 -12.50 -23.40
N ALA A 159 -8.30 -13.52 -22.56
CA ALA A 159 -8.23 -14.91 -23.00
C ALA A 159 -9.37 -15.26 -23.97
N LEU A 160 -10.56 -14.70 -23.75
CA LEU A 160 -11.70 -14.82 -24.66
C LEU A 160 -11.48 -14.09 -25.99
N CYS A 161 -10.87 -12.91 -25.95
CA CYS A 161 -10.56 -12.10 -27.13
C CYS A 161 -9.05 -11.84 -27.24
N SER A 162 -8.30 -12.88 -27.62
CA SER A 162 -6.83 -12.84 -27.62
C SER A 162 -6.22 -12.24 -28.88
N ASP A 163 -6.90 -12.34 -30.03
CA ASP A 163 -6.42 -11.80 -31.30
C ASP A 163 -7.15 -10.47 -31.65
N PRO A 164 -6.43 -9.34 -31.70
CA PRO A 164 -7.00 -8.03 -32.00
C PRO A 164 -7.32 -7.82 -33.49
N GLN A 165 -6.92 -8.73 -34.39
CA GLN A 165 -7.18 -8.65 -35.84
C GLN A 165 -8.45 -9.39 -36.27
N VAL A 166 -9.03 -10.22 -35.39
CA VAL A 166 -10.27 -10.95 -35.66
C VAL A 166 -11.41 -10.39 -34.83
N ALA A 167 -12.62 -10.36 -35.40
CA ALA A 167 -13.80 -9.94 -34.66
C ALA A 167 -14.07 -10.94 -33.52
N CYS A 168 -14.20 -10.45 -32.29
CA CYS A 168 -14.44 -11.32 -31.14
C CYS A 168 -15.91 -11.74 -31.05
N ASP A 169 -16.18 -13.02 -31.28
CA ASP A 169 -17.53 -13.61 -31.22
C ASP A 169 -18.15 -13.56 -29.82
N SER A 170 -17.32 -13.67 -28.77
CA SER A 170 -17.71 -13.59 -27.35
C SER A 170 -17.62 -12.17 -26.77
N SER A 171 -17.80 -11.15 -27.62
CA SER A 171 -17.69 -9.72 -27.24
C SER A 171 -18.59 -9.31 -26.08
N ARG A 172 -19.83 -9.82 -25.99
CA ARG A 172 -20.72 -9.53 -24.83
C ARG A 172 -20.15 -10.05 -23.52
N GLN A 173 -19.67 -11.30 -23.50
CA GLN A 173 -19.12 -11.92 -22.29
C GLN A 173 -17.81 -11.24 -21.88
N ALA A 174 -16.94 -10.92 -22.83
CA ALA A 174 -15.72 -10.17 -22.55
C ALA A 174 -16.03 -8.78 -21.97
N ASN A 175 -17.04 -8.09 -22.50
CA ASN A 175 -17.44 -6.78 -22.02
C ASN A 175 -18.03 -6.83 -20.59
N ASP A 176 -18.80 -7.87 -20.26
CA ASP A 176 -19.32 -8.08 -18.91
C ASP A 176 -18.20 -8.35 -17.88
N LEU A 177 -17.17 -9.11 -18.28
CA LEU A 177 -15.98 -9.36 -17.46
C LEU A 177 -15.18 -8.08 -17.22
N VAL A 178 -14.96 -7.28 -18.27
CA VAL A 178 -14.29 -5.97 -18.17
C VAL A 178 -15.08 -5.00 -17.29
N HIS A 179 -16.40 -4.91 -17.48
CA HIS A 179 -17.25 -4.02 -16.68
C HIS A 179 -17.22 -4.42 -15.20
N SER A 180 -17.36 -5.71 -14.92
CA SER A 180 -17.26 -6.24 -13.55
C SER A 180 -15.87 -6.02 -12.94
N GLY A 181 -14.81 -6.18 -13.73
CA GLY A 181 -13.43 -5.92 -13.33
C GLY A 181 -13.21 -4.46 -12.95
N HIS A 182 -13.76 -3.51 -13.72
CA HIS A 182 -13.69 -2.08 -13.41
C HIS A 182 -14.37 -1.73 -12.08
N THR A 183 -15.56 -2.26 -11.82
CA THR A 183 -16.25 -2.03 -10.55
C THR A 183 -15.40 -2.54 -9.37
N LEU A 184 -14.85 -3.75 -9.46
CA LEU A 184 -13.97 -4.32 -8.43
C LEU A 184 -12.68 -3.49 -8.24
N ALA A 185 -12.12 -2.95 -9.32
CA ALA A 185 -10.93 -2.10 -9.25
C ALA A 185 -11.21 -0.75 -8.57
N ILE A 186 -12.37 -0.13 -8.85
CA ILE A 186 -12.81 1.09 -8.19
C ILE A 186 -12.98 0.84 -6.69
N ASP A 187 -13.66 -0.24 -6.32
CA ASP A 187 -13.86 -0.63 -4.92
C ASP A 187 -12.52 -0.89 -4.21
N ALA A 188 -11.57 -1.53 -4.90
CA ALA A 188 -10.22 -1.73 -4.37
C ALA A 188 -9.50 -0.40 -4.12
N ASN A 189 -9.55 0.55 -5.06
CA ASN A 189 -8.94 1.87 -4.90
C ASN A 189 -9.53 2.65 -3.72
N VAL A 190 -10.86 2.60 -3.54
CA VAL A 190 -11.53 3.19 -2.38
C VAL A 190 -11.05 2.53 -1.10
N ALA A 191 -10.98 1.20 -1.05
CA ALA A 191 -10.51 0.45 0.11
C ALA A 191 -9.05 0.77 0.47
N PHE A 192 -8.15 0.90 -0.51
CA PHE A 192 -6.77 1.32 -0.29
C PHE A 192 -6.69 2.76 0.22
N GLY A 193 -7.48 3.68 -0.33
CA GLY A 193 -7.54 5.07 0.15
C GLY A 193 -8.00 5.16 1.60
N VAL A 194 -9.06 4.44 1.96
CA VAL A 194 -9.57 4.35 3.34
C VAL A 194 -8.52 3.72 4.26
N GLY A 195 -7.90 2.62 3.86
CA GLY A 195 -6.87 1.93 4.63
C GLY A 195 -5.64 2.81 4.88
N ALA A 196 -5.16 3.52 3.86
CA ALA A 196 -4.04 4.45 3.98
C ALA A 196 -4.37 5.63 4.92
N ALA A 197 -5.54 6.25 4.76
CA ALA A 197 -5.99 7.32 5.64
C ALA A 197 -6.12 6.85 7.11
N ALA A 198 -6.68 5.65 7.33
CA ALA A 198 -6.79 5.04 8.65
C ALA A 198 -5.43 4.75 9.27
N ALA A 199 -4.45 4.25 8.50
CA ALA A 199 -3.10 4.01 8.97
C ALA A 199 -2.41 5.31 9.44
N ILE A 200 -2.55 6.39 8.67
CA ILE A 200 -2.01 7.72 9.04
C ILE A 200 -2.68 8.21 10.33
N ALA A 201 -4.00 8.16 10.41
CA ALA A 201 -4.74 8.59 11.59
C ALA A 201 -4.37 7.78 12.84
N ALA A 202 -4.28 6.45 12.71
CA ALA A 202 -3.85 5.56 13.79
C ALA A 202 -2.44 5.88 14.26
N GLY A 203 -1.50 6.14 13.33
CA GLY A 203 -0.14 6.56 13.66
C GLY A 203 -0.13 7.86 14.46
N VAL A 204 -0.85 8.89 14.00
CA VAL A 204 -0.97 10.18 14.71
C VAL A 204 -1.55 10.00 16.11
N LEU A 205 -2.66 9.27 16.26
CA LEU A 205 -3.27 9.01 17.57
C LEU A 205 -2.34 8.19 18.48
N TRP A 206 -1.56 7.27 17.92
CA TRP A 206 -0.64 6.45 18.68
C TRP A 206 0.48 7.29 19.30
N PHE A 207 1.12 8.14 18.49
CA PHE A 207 2.23 9.00 18.93
C PHE A 207 1.77 10.16 19.83
N THR A 208 0.57 10.70 19.61
CA THR A 208 0.04 11.81 20.42
C THR A 208 -0.73 11.36 21.67
N GLY A 209 -0.97 10.06 21.83
CA GLY A 209 -1.68 9.47 22.96
C GLY A 209 -0.79 9.13 24.16
N ALA A 210 -0.17 10.14 24.77
CA ALA A 210 0.50 9.95 26.06
C ALA A 210 -0.51 9.43 27.11
N PRO A 211 -0.14 8.47 27.98
CA PRO A 211 -1.00 8.02 29.07
C PRO A 211 -1.27 9.19 30.01
N GLU A 212 -2.55 9.51 30.22
CA GLU A 212 -2.95 10.50 31.21
C GLU A 212 -2.61 9.93 32.59
N SER A 213 -1.74 10.62 33.33
CA SER A 213 -1.52 10.36 34.74
C SER A 213 -2.81 10.70 35.47
N HIS A 214 -3.59 9.67 35.83
CA HIS A 214 -4.71 9.86 36.74
C HIS A 214 -4.12 10.32 38.08
N HIS A 215 -4.28 11.60 38.43
CA HIS A 215 -3.97 12.09 39.77
C HIS A 215 -4.95 11.42 40.74
N ALA A 216 -4.50 10.34 41.38
CA ALA A 216 -5.27 9.66 42.40
C ALA A 216 -5.03 10.38 43.72
N VAL A 217 -6.07 11.04 44.24
CA VAL A 217 -6.08 11.54 45.62
C VAL A 217 -6.69 10.44 46.47
N THR A 218 -5.87 9.80 47.29
CA THR A 218 -6.36 8.84 48.27
C THR A 218 -6.58 9.57 49.59
N VAL A 219 -7.80 9.51 50.09
CA VAL A 219 -8.18 10.06 51.39
C VAL A 219 -8.28 8.92 52.38
N VAL A 220 -7.43 8.92 53.39
CA VAL A 220 -7.44 7.90 54.44
C VAL A 220 -7.92 8.56 55.74
N PRO A 221 -9.14 8.22 56.23
CA PRO A 221 -9.58 8.65 57.54
C PRO A 221 -8.89 7.79 58.61
N SER A 222 -8.39 8.43 59.65
CA SER A 222 -7.89 7.76 60.86
C SER A 222 -8.54 8.37 62.09
N ALA A 223 -9.05 7.52 62.98
CA ALA A 223 -9.66 7.92 64.24
C ALA A 223 -8.78 7.46 65.41
N ALA A 224 -8.50 8.38 66.33
CA ALA A 224 -7.90 8.08 67.62
C ALA A 224 -8.80 8.63 68.73
N SER A 225 -8.62 8.17 69.97
CA SER A 225 -9.45 8.59 71.11
C SER A 225 -9.40 10.11 71.30
N GLY A 226 -10.51 10.78 70.95
CA GLY A 226 -10.68 12.23 71.07
C GLY A 226 -10.31 13.06 69.83
N GLN A 227 -9.91 12.45 68.71
CA GLN A 227 -9.50 13.18 67.50
C GLN A 227 -9.78 12.41 66.20
N ILE A 228 -10.21 13.14 65.16
CA ILE A 228 -10.39 12.64 63.80
C ILE A 228 -9.36 13.33 62.92
N LEU A 229 -8.54 12.54 62.22
CA LEU A 229 -7.54 13.04 61.28
C LEU A 229 -7.83 12.50 59.88
N VAL A 230 -7.82 13.39 58.90
CA VAL A 230 -7.93 13.05 57.48
C VAL A 230 -6.61 13.38 56.81
N THR A 231 -5.95 12.36 56.26
CA THR A 231 -4.75 12.55 55.45
C THR A 231 -5.09 12.39 53.98
N ALA A 232 -4.66 13.35 53.17
CA ALA A 232 -4.77 13.29 51.72
C ALA A 232 -3.37 13.17 51.14
N HIS A 233 -3.12 12.11 50.39
CA HIS A 233 -1.87 11.92 49.66
C HIS A 233 -2.17 11.96 48.15
N GLY A 234 -1.37 12.71 47.41
CA GLY A 234 -1.49 12.83 45.95
C GLY A 234 -0.11 12.88 45.31
N SER A 235 0.01 12.30 44.12
CA SER A 235 1.16 12.50 43.24
C SER A 235 0.83 13.62 42.26
N PHE A 236 1.56 14.73 42.35
CA PHE A 236 1.47 15.87 41.45
C PHE A 236 2.57 15.81 40.38
#